data_AF-A0A2V5IGR1-F1
#
_entry.id   AF-A0A2V5IGR1-F1
#
_cell.length_a   1.000
_cell.length_b   1.000
_cell.length_c   1.000
_cell.angle_alpha   90.00
_cell.angle_beta   90.00
_cell.angle_gamma   90.00
#
_symmetry.space_group_name_H-M   'P 1'
#
loop_
_entity.id
_entity.type
_entity.pdbx_description
1 polymer ?
#
loop_
_entity_poly.entity_id
_entity_poly.type
_entity_poly.pdbx_seq_one_letter_code
_entity_poly.pdbx_strand_id
1 'polypeptide(L)'
;MGSPVDTQAPHEPALPRNEDIAKFNLTEVYAALSKIENTDQYIVAWEAAAGTGPAANIRHREGRRLRYKLDDKRKVLRTAANELSRDKIRRLTLLEMPAEVLLKAFEYFRHPGVEPGLVGWFWSELNENEHSYQRERQNLFDARLVCRAFEACASPILFSFVVVSLSQASLARFVALSRCPGLARAVRGVLIRLPYRPPELAADFIRFYEHRLRLEPADYAGLTGSEHHAAFHRAHAGYCRAHEEQHQLFASGDFVRTVAESVGRMPNVITMGVTDHENSIMDYARYVEYEKEGQPEPARLHTRLLDPLPWRHTEHPPARLLFELPVALKATGCALRHIYIGALRLVDAFPSATGPDLGTLGSFSALSAACQDLRSVSIGDPFKWWAGSRGEHPTYDRAAATEYLHAMLSSRRLERVQLALRPMLGPDSGTFDHEFDLGPLVRRVQWPCLRELSLMCVVMEEDELRGLLEHLENSLQQISLAYVHLRTGSWPDLLDTWREAVRDNRFRHPLRVTFNSPSEHGRNYDYLLTWKQAADYVLGAVGVFNPFRPRRSWTKIEDAEEDE
;
A
#
# COMPACT_ATOMS: atom_id res chain seq x y z
N MET A 1 21.79 -8.65 38.70
CA MET A 1 21.15 -8.66 40.02
C MET A 1 19.73 -8.14 39.85
N GLY A 2 18.77 -9.03 39.64
CA GLY A 2 17.34 -8.68 39.56
C GLY A 2 16.68 -9.02 40.88
N SER A 3 16.10 -8.02 41.55
CA SER A 3 15.23 -8.25 42.71
C SER A 3 14.02 -9.10 42.29
N PRO A 4 13.49 -9.95 43.20
CA PRO A 4 12.23 -10.65 42.92
C PRO A 4 11.14 -9.60 42.71
N VAL A 5 10.47 -9.65 41.55
CA VAL A 5 9.31 -8.79 41.28
C VAL A 5 8.24 -9.19 42.29
N ASP A 6 7.98 -8.29 43.23
CA ASP A 6 7.05 -8.47 44.32
C ASP A 6 5.68 -8.87 43.77
N THR A 7 5.15 -10.00 44.21
CA THR A 7 3.83 -10.50 43.76
C THR A 7 2.67 -9.70 44.34
N GLN A 8 2.95 -8.76 45.25
CA GLN A 8 1.94 -7.90 45.85
C GLN A 8 1.39 -6.88 44.85
N ALA A 9 0.06 -6.72 44.89
CA ALA A 9 -0.62 -5.72 44.09
C ALA A 9 -0.10 -4.31 44.43
N PRO A 10 0.11 -3.43 43.43
CA PRO A 10 0.52 -2.06 43.67
C PRO A 10 -0.46 -1.38 44.62
N HIS A 11 0.07 -0.92 45.76
CA HIS A 11 -0.70 -0.09 46.66
C HIS A 11 -0.88 1.30 46.05
N GLU A 12 -2.06 1.89 46.29
CA GLU A 12 -2.29 3.29 45.96
C GLU A 12 -1.26 4.13 46.72
N PRO A 13 -0.37 4.86 46.02
CA PRO A 13 0.63 5.66 46.70
C PRO A 13 -0.07 6.68 47.59
N ALA A 14 0.48 6.95 48.77
CA ALA A 14 0.00 8.00 49.65
C ALA A 14 0.24 9.36 48.99
N LEU A 15 -0.70 9.74 48.12
CA LEU A 15 -0.66 10.98 47.38
C LEU A 15 -1.31 12.09 48.21
N PRO A 16 -0.74 13.30 48.17
CA PRO A 16 -1.31 14.45 48.88
C PRO A 16 -2.73 14.75 48.41
N ARG A 17 -3.57 15.29 49.29
CA ARG A 17 -4.92 15.74 48.92
C ARG A 17 -4.80 16.95 47.99
N ASN A 18 -5.80 17.17 47.14
CA ASN A 18 -5.75 18.28 46.18
C ASN A 18 -5.58 19.64 46.88
N GLU A 19 -6.20 19.79 48.05
CA GLU A 19 -6.09 20.97 48.91
C GLU A 19 -4.67 21.20 49.45
N ASP A 20 -3.89 20.13 49.65
CA ASP A 20 -2.51 20.20 50.13
C ASP A 20 -1.55 20.58 48.99
N ILE A 21 -1.85 20.14 47.76
CA ILE A 21 -1.04 20.44 46.56
C ILE A 21 -0.98 21.94 46.29
N ALA A 22 -2.02 22.71 46.63
CA ALA A 22 -2.05 24.16 46.49
C ALA A 22 -0.99 24.88 47.35
N LYS A 23 -0.43 24.20 48.36
CA LYS A 23 0.59 24.74 49.27
C LYS A 23 2.01 24.28 48.92
N PHE A 24 2.15 23.41 47.92
CA PHE A 24 3.46 22.84 47.56
C PHE A 24 4.34 23.89 46.90
N ASN A 25 5.64 23.82 47.15
CA ASN A 25 6.64 24.48 46.31
C ASN A 25 6.99 23.62 45.08
N LEU A 26 7.70 24.20 44.12
CA LEU A 26 8.00 23.54 42.84
C LEU A 26 8.76 22.21 43.01
N THR A 27 9.68 22.13 43.98
CA THR A 27 10.45 20.92 44.29
C THR A 27 9.55 19.81 44.82
N GLU A 28 8.59 20.14 45.68
CA GLU A 28 7.62 19.20 46.25
C GLU A 28 6.66 18.69 45.17
N VAL A 29 6.24 19.55 44.24
CA VAL A 29 5.42 19.13 43.09
C VAL A 29 6.17 18.16 42.19
N TYR A 30 7.44 18.43 41.85
CA TYR A 30 8.24 17.51 41.03
C TYR A 30 8.56 16.21 41.75
N ALA A 31 8.82 16.24 43.06
CA ALA A 31 9.00 15.03 43.86
C ALA A 31 7.72 14.16 43.86
N ALA A 32 6.54 14.78 43.92
CA ALA A 32 5.26 14.08 43.82
C ALA A 32 5.01 13.51 42.40
N LEU A 33 5.32 14.27 41.35
CA LEU A 33 5.25 13.77 39.96
C LEU A 33 6.18 12.58 39.73
N SER A 34 7.42 12.64 40.21
CA SER A 34 8.37 11.53 40.12
C SER A 34 7.89 10.29 40.87
N LYS A 35 7.26 10.44 42.05
CA LYS A 35 6.60 9.32 42.75
C LYS A 35 5.48 8.69 41.92
N ILE A 36 4.67 9.49 41.22
CA ILE A 36 3.64 9.00 40.31
C ILE A 36 4.26 8.20 39.15
N GLU A 37 5.33 8.71 38.54
CA GLU A 37 6.02 8.02 37.43
C GLU A 37 6.63 6.69 37.86
N ASN A 38 7.29 6.65 39.02
CA ASN A 38 7.83 5.40 39.58
C ASN A 38 6.72 4.39 39.88
N THR A 39 5.56 4.84 40.37
CA THR A 39 4.41 3.97 40.62
C THR A 39 3.84 3.43 39.31
N ASP A 40 3.75 4.26 38.27
CA ASP A 40 3.25 3.86 36.95
C ASP A 40 4.15 2.80 36.30
N GLN A 41 5.48 2.98 36.39
CA GLN A 41 6.45 1.98 35.94
C GLN A 41 6.32 0.66 36.70
N TYR A 42 6.09 0.71 38.03
CA TYR A 42 5.84 -0.48 38.83
C TYR A 42 4.54 -1.20 38.41
N ILE A 43 3.46 -0.45 38.13
CA ILE A 43 2.20 -1.04 37.62
C ILE A 43 2.45 -1.77 36.29
N VAL A 44 3.18 -1.15 35.36
CA VAL A 44 3.51 -1.77 34.06
C VAL A 44 4.31 -3.06 34.25
N ALA A 45 5.32 -3.05 35.11
CA ALA A 45 6.11 -4.25 35.40
C ALA A 45 5.27 -5.36 36.07
N TRP A 46 4.38 -5.00 37.00
CA TRP A 46 3.49 -5.92 37.70
C TRP A 46 2.44 -6.56 36.78
N GLU A 47 1.94 -5.80 35.82
CA GLU A 47 1.04 -6.29 34.76
C GLU A 47 1.76 -7.25 33.81
N ALA A 48 2.98 -6.90 33.37
CA ALA A 48 3.78 -7.75 32.49
C ALA A 48 4.13 -9.11 33.11
N ALA A 49 4.27 -9.16 34.44
CA ALA A 49 4.54 -10.40 35.18
C ALA A 49 3.34 -11.38 35.26
N ALA A 50 2.15 -10.99 34.79
CA ALA A 50 0.92 -11.79 34.94
C ALA A 50 0.74 -12.90 33.89
N GLY A 51 1.51 -12.88 32.80
CA GLY A 51 1.34 -13.81 31.67
C GLY A 51 -0.02 -13.65 30.97
N THR A 52 -0.61 -14.75 30.51
CA THR A 52 -1.90 -14.78 29.81
C THR A 52 -2.96 -15.52 30.62
N GLY A 53 -4.21 -15.04 30.62
CA GLY A 53 -5.36 -15.73 31.24
C GLY A 53 -6.17 -14.85 32.21
N PRO A 54 -7.10 -15.44 32.99
CA PRO A 54 -8.01 -14.70 33.86
C PRO A 54 -7.31 -13.84 34.92
N ALA A 55 -6.18 -14.31 35.47
CA ALA A 55 -5.38 -13.56 36.43
C ALA A 55 -4.74 -12.30 35.82
N ALA A 56 -4.29 -12.36 34.56
CA ALA A 56 -3.76 -11.22 33.82
C ALA A 56 -4.84 -10.16 33.57
N ASN A 57 -6.08 -10.59 33.27
CA ASN A 57 -7.21 -9.68 33.10
C ASN A 57 -7.55 -8.92 34.38
N ILE A 58 -7.48 -9.58 35.54
CA ILE A 58 -7.70 -8.96 36.85
C ILE A 58 -6.61 -7.91 37.12
N ARG A 59 -5.33 -8.26 36.94
CA ARG A 59 -4.22 -7.32 37.10
C ARG A 59 -4.33 -6.12 36.17
N HIS A 60 -4.67 -6.32 34.89
CA HIS A 60 -4.89 -5.22 33.95
C HIS A 60 -6.07 -4.31 34.31
N ARG A 61 -7.12 -4.86 34.93
CA ARG A 61 -8.26 -4.06 35.39
C ARG A 61 -7.85 -3.19 36.59
N GLU A 62 -7.11 -3.75 37.54
CA GLU A 62 -6.60 -3.01 38.70
C GLU A 62 -5.55 -1.97 38.33
N GLY A 63 -4.59 -2.33 37.47
CA GLY A 63 -3.58 -1.40 36.95
C GLY A 63 -4.21 -0.22 36.21
N ARG A 64 -5.23 -0.46 35.38
CA ARG A 64 -6.02 0.62 34.76
C ARG A 64 -6.71 1.51 35.81
N ARG A 65 -7.37 0.93 36.80
CA ARG A 65 -8.05 1.70 37.87
C ARG A 65 -7.07 2.62 38.62
N LEU A 66 -5.88 2.12 38.94
CA LEU A 66 -4.84 2.91 39.60
C LEU A 66 -4.30 4.01 38.69
N ARG A 67 -4.00 3.71 37.42
CA ARG A 67 -3.56 4.72 36.44
C ARG A 67 -4.56 5.85 36.26
N TYR A 68 -5.87 5.57 36.23
CA TYR A 68 -6.90 6.62 36.19
C TYR A 68 -6.78 7.60 37.36
N LYS A 69 -6.61 7.09 38.58
CA LYS A 69 -6.43 7.94 39.77
C LYS A 69 -5.12 8.72 39.73
N LEU A 70 -4.05 8.07 39.27
CA LEU A 70 -2.74 8.72 39.08
C LEU A 70 -2.81 9.84 38.04
N ASP A 71 -3.56 9.65 36.95
CA ASP A 71 -3.69 10.65 35.88
C ASP A 71 -4.42 11.91 36.34
N ASP A 72 -5.48 11.79 37.14
CA ASP A 72 -6.15 12.95 37.72
C ASP A 72 -5.21 13.74 38.64
N LYS A 73 -4.40 13.04 39.45
CA LYS A 73 -3.39 13.66 40.31
C LYS A 73 -2.25 14.27 39.51
N ARG A 74 -1.81 13.60 38.44
CA ARG A 74 -0.78 14.08 37.50
C ARG A 74 -1.23 15.35 36.82
N LYS A 75 -2.50 15.47 36.43
CA LYS A 75 -3.07 16.71 35.87
C LYS A 75 -3.01 17.86 36.89
N VAL A 76 -3.48 17.63 38.11
CA VAL A 76 -3.46 18.67 39.17
C VAL A 76 -2.02 19.11 39.49
N LEU A 77 -1.09 18.17 39.65
CA LEU A 77 0.32 18.47 39.91
C LEU A 77 0.98 19.19 38.74
N ARG A 78 0.67 18.84 37.48
CA ARG A 78 1.18 19.56 36.30
C ARG A 78 0.64 20.98 36.23
N THR A 79 -0.63 21.21 36.57
CA THR A 79 -1.20 22.56 36.67
C THR A 79 -0.48 23.37 37.74
N ALA A 80 -0.30 22.81 38.95
CA ALA A 80 0.42 23.47 40.04
C ALA A 80 1.89 23.76 39.68
N ALA A 81 2.58 22.80 39.04
CA ALA A 81 3.93 23.00 38.54
C ALA A 81 3.99 24.16 37.55
N ASN A 82 3.05 24.22 36.60
CA ASN A 82 2.97 25.30 35.62
C ASN A 82 2.73 26.66 36.28
N GLU A 83 1.85 26.74 37.29
CA GLU A 83 1.59 27.98 38.02
C GLU A 83 2.80 28.45 38.83
N LEU A 84 3.42 27.55 39.60
CA LEU A 84 4.59 27.87 40.45
C LEU A 84 5.85 28.17 39.65
N SER A 85 5.94 27.63 38.43
CA SER A 85 7.10 27.82 37.55
C SER A 85 6.93 28.97 36.57
N ARG A 86 5.71 29.50 36.37
CA ARG A 86 5.42 30.59 35.41
C ARG A 86 6.30 31.83 35.57
N ASP A 87 6.65 32.18 36.81
CA ASP A 87 7.49 33.35 37.09
C ASP A 87 8.99 33.05 36.99
N LYS A 88 9.38 31.77 37.01
CA LYS A 88 10.79 31.31 37.01
C LYS A 88 11.24 30.74 35.66
N ILE A 89 10.30 30.31 34.82
CA ILE A 89 10.57 29.75 33.50
C ILE A 89 10.49 30.89 32.49
N ARG A 90 11.63 31.21 31.84
CA ARG A 90 11.64 31.99 30.60
C ARG A 90 10.57 31.41 29.69
N ARG A 91 9.61 32.23 29.23
CA ARG A 91 8.56 31.79 28.30
C ARG A 91 9.21 31.15 27.08
N LEU A 92 9.24 29.83 27.04
CA LEU A 92 9.74 29.09 25.90
C LEU A 92 8.75 29.23 24.77
N THR A 93 9.17 29.85 23.68
CA THR A 93 8.36 29.88 22.45
C THR A 93 8.62 28.61 21.65
N LEU A 94 7.68 28.22 20.80
CA LEU A 94 7.86 27.02 19.95
C LEU A 94 9.12 27.14 19.07
N LEU A 95 9.55 28.35 18.74
CA LEU A 95 10.74 28.64 17.93
C LEU A 95 12.06 28.45 18.68
N GLU A 96 12.03 28.34 20.00
CA GLU A 96 13.20 28.04 20.83
C GLU A 96 13.42 26.52 20.98
N MET A 97 12.53 25.70 20.42
CA MET A 97 12.74 24.26 20.32
C MET A 97 13.80 23.92 19.26
N PRO A 98 14.63 22.88 19.46
CA PRO A 98 15.51 22.37 18.42
C PRO A 98 14.72 21.99 17.16
N ALA A 99 15.32 22.21 15.99
CA ALA A 99 14.68 21.94 14.70
C ALA A 99 14.26 20.47 14.56
N GLU A 100 14.99 19.55 15.18
CA GLU A 100 14.70 18.11 15.19
C GLU A 100 13.40 17.80 15.93
N VAL A 101 13.09 18.55 16.99
CA VAL A 101 11.84 18.40 17.76
C VAL A 101 10.67 18.95 16.97
N LEU A 102 10.84 20.13 16.34
CA LEU A 102 9.83 20.71 15.45
C LEU A 102 9.56 19.81 14.24
N LEU A 103 10.60 19.24 13.64
CA LEU A 103 10.48 18.28 12.55
C LEU A 103 9.70 17.06 12.99
N LYS A 104 10.04 16.46 14.14
CA LYS A 104 9.33 15.30 14.69
C LYS A 104 7.86 15.62 15.02
N ALA A 105 7.57 16.83 15.46
CA ALA A 105 6.20 17.30 15.64
C ALA A 105 5.45 17.38 14.31
N PHE A 106 6.09 17.89 13.25
CA PHE A 106 5.45 17.93 11.93
C PHE A 106 5.37 16.56 11.25
N GLU A 107 6.25 15.62 11.58
CA GLU A 107 6.18 14.24 11.12
C GLU A 107 4.90 13.52 11.58
N TYR A 108 4.23 13.98 12.65
CA TYR A 108 2.89 13.47 12.99
C TYR A 108 1.82 13.81 11.96
N PHE A 109 2.01 14.88 11.17
CA PHE A 109 1.15 15.22 10.05
C PHE A 109 1.64 14.61 8.73
N ARG A 110 2.75 13.86 8.77
CA ARG A 110 3.26 13.15 7.60
C ARG A 110 2.42 11.90 7.39
N HIS A 111 1.96 11.73 6.16
CA HIS A 111 1.14 10.60 5.78
C HIS A 111 1.88 9.26 6.06
N PRO A 112 1.31 8.34 6.88
CA PRO A 112 1.98 7.14 7.36
C PRO A 112 2.30 6.12 6.25
N GLY A 113 1.58 6.19 5.13
CA GLY A 113 1.79 5.34 3.95
C GLY A 113 2.93 5.71 3.01
N VAL A 114 3.74 6.73 3.37
CA VAL A 114 4.69 7.38 2.47
C VAL A 114 6.13 6.85 2.63
N GLU A 115 6.33 5.76 3.38
CA GLU A 115 7.62 5.08 3.27
C GLU A 115 7.82 4.62 1.82
N PRO A 116 8.93 5.01 1.16
CA PRO A 116 9.18 4.71 -0.26
C PRO A 116 9.03 3.23 -0.62
N GLY A 117 9.20 2.33 0.37
CA GLY A 117 9.03 0.90 0.24
C GLY A 117 7.65 0.34 0.60
N LEU A 118 6.76 1.10 1.24
CA LEU A 118 5.36 0.69 1.46
C LEU A 118 4.46 1.05 0.28
N VAL A 119 5.06 1.51 -0.83
CA VAL A 119 4.41 1.72 -2.11
C VAL A 119 4.07 0.40 -2.78
N GLY A 120 2.97 -0.20 -2.32
CA GLY A 120 2.38 -1.41 -2.83
C GLY A 120 0.87 -1.40 -2.61
N TRP A 121 0.30 -2.56 -2.32
CA TRP A 121 -1.15 -2.79 -2.25
C TRP A 121 -1.90 -1.90 -1.26
N PHE A 122 -1.21 -1.44 -0.20
CA PHE A 122 -1.79 -0.54 0.79
C PHE A 122 -2.05 0.88 0.28
N TRP A 123 -1.62 1.24 -0.94
CA TRP A 123 -1.96 2.53 -1.55
C TRP A 123 -3.45 2.75 -1.76
N SER A 124 -4.22 1.68 -1.97
CA SER A 124 -5.69 1.78 -2.01
C SER A 124 -6.30 1.98 -0.63
N GLU A 125 -5.80 1.30 0.40
CA GLU A 125 -6.27 1.43 1.80
C GLU A 125 -5.91 2.81 2.38
N LEU A 126 -4.79 3.40 1.96
CA LEU A 126 -4.44 4.79 2.27
C LEU A 126 -5.44 5.80 1.68
N ASN A 127 -6.28 5.40 0.73
CA ASN A 127 -7.39 6.23 0.25
C ASN A 127 -8.62 6.17 1.16
N GLU A 128 -8.76 5.21 2.09
CA GLU A 128 -10.00 5.05 2.89
C GLU A 128 -10.11 6.04 4.07
N ASN A 129 -8.99 6.59 4.56
CA ASN A 129 -8.93 7.58 5.66
C ASN A 129 -8.69 9.03 5.17
N GLU A 130 -9.26 9.34 4.01
CA GLU A 130 -9.06 10.54 3.19
C GLU A 130 -9.23 11.90 3.90
N HIS A 131 -10.28 12.05 4.71
CA HIS A 131 -10.56 13.31 5.41
C HIS A 131 -9.51 13.67 6.46
N SER A 132 -8.87 12.69 7.09
CA SER A 132 -7.78 12.92 8.05
C SER A 132 -6.54 13.45 7.33
N TYR A 133 -6.19 12.83 6.21
CA TYR A 133 -4.98 13.16 5.46
C TYR A 133 -5.01 14.53 4.79
N GLN A 134 -6.12 14.92 4.18
CA GLN A 134 -6.24 16.26 3.60
C GLN A 134 -6.11 17.34 4.68
N ARG A 135 -6.66 17.09 5.87
CA ARG A 135 -6.51 18.00 7.02
C ARG A 135 -5.07 18.07 7.52
N GLU A 136 -4.41 16.93 7.68
CA GLU A 136 -3.00 16.86 8.10
C GLU A 136 -2.08 17.55 7.09
N ARG A 137 -2.32 17.36 5.79
CA ARG A 137 -1.60 18.06 4.73
C ARG A 137 -1.87 19.56 4.74
N GLN A 138 -3.11 19.98 4.96
CA GLN A 138 -3.45 21.40 5.12
C GLN A 138 -2.71 22.01 6.31
N ASN A 139 -2.61 21.29 7.44
CA ASN A 139 -1.83 21.75 8.58
C ASN A 139 -0.35 21.97 8.22
N LEU A 140 0.23 21.12 7.37
CA LEU A 140 1.59 21.32 6.87
C LEU A 140 1.69 22.54 5.94
N PHE A 141 0.71 22.77 5.07
CA PHE A 141 0.66 23.99 4.26
C PHE A 141 0.59 25.24 5.12
N ASP A 142 -0.32 25.26 6.09
CA ASP A 142 -0.52 26.40 7.00
C ASP A 142 0.73 26.63 7.85
N ALA A 143 1.34 25.55 8.37
CA ALA A 143 2.58 25.62 9.14
C ALA A 143 3.70 26.31 8.37
N ARG A 144 3.88 26.01 7.08
CA ARG A 144 4.91 26.66 6.24
C ARG A 144 4.72 28.17 6.12
N LEU A 145 3.48 28.66 6.26
CA LEU A 145 3.16 30.08 6.16
C LEU A 145 3.37 30.84 7.47
N VAL A 146 3.61 30.15 8.59
CA VAL A 146 3.80 30.77 9.91
C VAL A 146 5.11 31.55 9.99
N CYS A 147 6.24 30.91 9.69
CA CYS A 147 7.56 31.54 9.74
C CYS A 147 8.62 30.72 8.99
N ARG A 148 9.84 31.28 8.82
CA ARG A 148 10.96 30.61 8.13
C ARG A 148 11.40 29.30 8.80
N ALA A 149 11.36 29.21 10.13
CA ALA A 149 11.74 27.99 10.83
C ALA A 149 10.75 26.85 10.56
N PHE A 150 9.45 27.17 10.54
CA PHE A 150 8.42 26.20 10.19
C PHE A 150 8.48 25.82 8.72
N GLU A 151 8.70 26.79 7.84
CA GLU A 151 8.93 26.54 6.41
C GLU A 151 10.08 25.54 6.22
N ALA A 152 11.22 25.77 6.88
CA ALA A 152 12.39 24.89 6.77
C ALA A 152 12.11 23.45 7.27
N CYS A 153 11.24 23.28 8.28
CA CYS A 153 10.92 21.96 8.85
C CYS A 153 9.75 21.26 8.16
N ALA A 154 8.73 22.00 7.71
CA ALA A 154 7.52 21.44 7.11
C ALA A 154 7.64 21.24 5.59
N SER A 155 8.41 22.08 4.88
CA SER A 155 8.61 21.94 3.42
C SER A 155 9.15 20.55 3.00
N PRO A 156 10.15 19.95 3.69
CA PRO A 156 10.70 18.64 3.31
C PRO A 156 9.72 17.47 3.42
N ILE A 157 8.64 17.61 4.19
CA ILE A 157 7.65 16.56 4.44
C ILE A 157 6.27 16.87 3.85
N LEU A 158 6.11 18.03 3.18
CA LEU A 158 4.82 18.47 2.65
C LEU A 158 4.23 17.49 1.62
N PHE A 159 5.05 17.01 0.70
CA PHE A 159 4.67 15.97 -0.26
C PHE A 159 5.90 15.14 -0.61
N SER A 160 5.91 13.87 -0.21
CA SER A 160 6.97 12.97 -0.66
C SER A 160 6.61 12.27 -1.98
N PHE A 161 5.37 12.40 -2.46
CA PHE A 161 4.94 11.88 -3.76
C PHE A 161 4.32 12.99 -4.60
N VAL A 162 4.64 12.98 -5.89
CA VAL A 162 4.03 13.87 -6.88
C VAL A 162 3.34 13.04 -7.94
N VAL A 163 2.10 13.42 -8.26
CA VAL A 163 1.31 12.76 -9.31
C VAL A 163 1.52 13.46 -10.64
N VAL A 164 1.75 12.67 -11.68
CA VAL A 164 1.92 13.15 -13.05
C VAL A 164 0.98 12.39 -13.97
N SER A 165 0.00 13.07 -14.54
CA SER A 165 -0.90 12.50 -15.54
C SER A 165 -0.35 12.69 -16.95
N LEU A 166 -0.71 11.80 -17.87
CA LEU A 166 -0.48 11.97 -19.31
C LEU A 166 -1.32 13.13 -19.86
N SER A 167 -0.87 14.37 -19.61
CA SER A 167 -1.40 15.62 -20.17
C SER A 167 -0.39 16.75 -20.06
N GLN A 168 -0.48 17.73 -20.96
CA GLN A 168 0.44 18.86 -21.03
C GLN A 168 0.33 19.73 -19.77
N ALA A 169 -0.88 19.96 -19.27
CA ALA A 169 -1.11 20.72 -18.05
C ALA A 169 -0.46 20.06 -16.83
N SER A 170 -0.50 18.73 -16.72
CA SER A 170 0.16 18.01 -15.63
C SER A 170 1.67 18.05 -15.76
N LEU A 171 2.21 17.85 -16.97
CA LEU A 171 3.65 17.95 -17.23
C LEU A 171 4.19 19.35 -16.93
N ALA A 172 3.49 20.41 -17.34
CA ALA A 172 3.91 21.78 -17.08
C ALA A 172 4.03 22.08 -15.57
N ARG A 173 3.06 21.60 -14.76
CA ARG A 173 3.14 21.71 -13.29
C ARG A 173 4.29 20.89 -12.72
N PHE A 174 4.52 19.68 -13.23
CA PHE A 174 5.63 18.83 -12.79
C PHE A 174 6.99 19.47 -13.10
N VAL A 175 7.13 20.08 -14.28
CA VAL A 175 8.32 20.84 -14.68
C VAL A 175 8.54 22.03 -13.77
N ALA A 176 7.50 22.83 -13.50
CA ALA A 176 7.59 23.97 -12.59
C ALA A 176 8.05 23.53 -11.19
N LEU A 177 7.47 22.44 -10.66
CA LEU A 177 7.85 21.86 -9.37
C LEU A 177 9.31 21.38 -9.37
N SER A 178 9.76 20.72 -10.44
CA SER A 178 11.16 20.25 -10.57
C SER A 178 12.19 21.38 -10.61
N ARG A 179 11.77 22.60 -10.96
CA ARG A 179 12.63 23.79 -10.99
C ARG A 179 12.68 24.53 -9.65
N CYS A 180 11.92 24.10 -8.65
CA CYS A 180 11.92 24.66 -7.29
C CYS A 180 12.79 23.79 -6.36
N PRO A 181 14.08 24.13 -6.10
CA PRO A 181 15.01 23.20 -5.46
C PRO A 181 14.59 22.72 -4.06
N GLY A 182 13.92 23.58 -3.28
CA GLY A 182 13.42 23.22 -1.95
C GLY A 182 12.31 22.16 -2.01
N LEU A 183 11.39 22.32 -2.95
CA LEU A 183 10.28 21.38 -3.17
C LEU A 183 10.73 20.10 -3.87
N ALA A 184 11.59 20.22 -4.88
CA ALA A 184 12.16 19.09 -5.61
C ALA A 184 12.93 18.13 -4.68
N ARG A 185 13.61 18.67 -3.66
CA ARG A 185 14.29 17.86 -2.62
C ARG A 185 13.32 17.12 -1.69
N ALA A 186 12.09 17.58 -1.54
CA ALA A 186 11.08 16.89 -0.72
C ALA A 186 10.51 15.64 -1.41
N VAL A 187 10.54 15.60 -2.75
CA VAL A 187 9.97 14.49 -3.53
C VAL A 187 10.82 13.23 -3.38
N ARG A 188 10.16 12.13 -2.98
CA ARG A 188 10.75 10.79 -2.83
C ARG A 188 10.22 9.80 -3.85
N GLY A 189 9.05 10.06 -4.43
CA GLY A 189 8.53 9.26 -5.52
C GLY A 189 7.61 10.02 -6.46
N VAL A 190 7.40 9.42 -7.62
CA VAL A 190 6.53 9.94 -8.67
C VAL A 190 5.47 8.88 -8.97
N LEU A 191 4.20 9.27 -8.91
CA LEU A 191 3.08 8.42 -9.30
C LEU A 191 2.60 8.88 -10.68
N ILE A 192 2.74 8.01 -11.65
CA ILE A 192 2.43 8.27 -13.05
C ILE A 192 1.03 7.73 -13.31
N ARG A 193 0.10 8.63 -13.64
CA ARG A 193 -1.28 8.31 -13.99
C ARG A 193 -1.40 8.19 -15.50
N LEU A 194 -1.74 6.98 -15.94
CA LEU A 194 -1.90 6.62 -17.34
C LEU A 194 -3.34 6.25 -17.74
N PRO A 195 -4.44 6.76 -17.14
CA PRO A 195 -5.74 6.57 -17.80
C PRO A 195 -5.65 7.19 -19.20
N TYR A 196 -6.26 6.54 -20.17
CA TYR A 196 -6.09 6.84 -21.58
C TYR A 196 -7.44 7.05 -22.26
N ARG A 197 -7.49 7.99 -23.20
CA ARG A 197 -8.68 8.18 -24.04
C ARG A 197 -8.58 7.24 -25.23
N PRO A 198 -9.42 6.19 -25.35
CA PRO A 198 -9.28 5.22 -26.41
C PRO A 198 -9.53 5.87 -27.78
N PRO A 199 -8.68 5.62 -28.79
CA PRO A 199 -8.85 6.15 -30.15
C PRO A 199 -10.20 5.72 -30.77
N GLU A 200 -10.67 4.52 -30.45
CA GLU A 200 -11.95 3.99 -30.92
C GLU A 200 -13.17 4.80 -30.45
N LEU A 201 -13.08 5.47 -29.29
CA LEU A 201 -14.12 6.38 -28.80
C LEU A 201 -13.92 7.80 -29.34
N ALA A 202 -12.67 8.24 -29.54
CA ALA A 202 -12.40 9.54 -30.14
C ALA A 202 -12.82 9.60 -31.63
N ALA A 203 -12.66 8.50 -32.36
CA ALA A 203 -12.97 8.43 -33.79
C ALA A 203 -14.46 8.26 -34.10
N ASP A 204 -15.24 7.67 -33.18
CA ASP A 204 -16.64 7.31 -33.41
C ASP A 204 -17.55 7.83 -32.29
N PHE A 205 -18.39 8.82 -32.64
CA PHE A 205 -19.34 9.42 -31.72
C PHE A 205 -20.36 8.40 -31.17
N ILE A 206 -20.82 7.45 -31.99
CA ILE A 206 -21.83 6.47 -31.56
C ILE A 206 -21.21 5.53 -30.52
N ARG A 207 -19.99 5.03 -30.77
CA ARG A 207 -19.25 4.23 -29.78
C ARG A 207 -18.98 5.02 -28.50
N PHE A 208 -18.56 6.28 -28.61
CA PHE A 208 -18.39 7.16 -27.46
C PHE A 208 -19.69 7.30 -26.66
N TYR A 209 -20.80 7.60 -27.34
CA TYR A 209 -22.10 7.80 -26.73
C TYR A 209 -22.57 6.53 -26.01
N GLU A 210 -22.59 5.39 -26.70
CA GLU A 210 -23.02 4.12 -26.11
C GLU A 210 -22.13 3.69 -24.94
N HIS A 211 -20.81 3.86 -25.05
CA HIS A 211 -19.88 3.52 -23.99
C HIS A 211 -20.10 4.42 -22.76
N ARG A 212 -20.15 5.73 -22.96
CA ARG A 212 -20.33 6.71 -21.88
C ARG A 212 -21.70 6.63 -21.25
N LEU A 213 -22.76 6.36 -22.00
CA LEU A 213 -24.11 6.19 -21.46
C LEU A 213 -24.19 5.01 -20.48
N ARG A 214 -23.41 3.94 -20.69
CA ARG A 214 -23.33 2.81 -19.74
C ARG A 214 -22.64 3.19 -18.43
N LEU A 215 -21.69 4.13 -18.47
CA LEU A 215 -20.96 4.61 -17.30
C LEU A 215 -21.68 5.76 -16.58
N GLU A 216 -22.41 6.58 -17.34
CA GLU A 216 -23.09 7.80 -16.91
C GLU A 216 -24.54 7.79 -17.41
N PRO A 217 -25.44 7.05 -16.74
CA PRO A 217 -26.83 6.91 -17.17
C PRO A 217 -27.61 8.23 -17.08
N ALA A 218 -28.52 8.46 -18.02
CA ALA A 218 -29.32 9.69 -18.11
C ALA A 218 -30.16 10.00 -16.84
N ASP A 219 -30.57 8.96 -16.11
CA ASP A 219 -31.38 9.07 -14.89
C ASP A 219 -30.69 9.86 -13.76
N TYR A 220 -29.36 10.03 -13.83
CA TYR A 220 -28.58 10.78 -12.84
C TYR A 220 -28.44 12.27 -13.12
N ALA A 221 -28.71 12.73 -14.36
CA ALA A 221 -28.39 14.09 -14.77
C ALA A 221 -29.59 15.07 -14.72
N GLY A 222 -30.82 14.57 -14.58
CA GLY A 222 -32.03 15.41 -14.59
C GLY A 222 -32.26 16.20 -15.90
N LEU A 223 -31.62 15.77 -17.00
CA LEU A 223 -31.67 16.43 -18.31
C LEU A 223 -32.74 15.81 -19.21
N THR A 224 -33.31 16.62 -20.11
CA THR A 224 -34.14 16.06 -21.20
C THR A 224 -33.27 15.26 -22.17
N GLY A 225 -33.86 14.30 -22.91
CA GLY A 225 -33.12 13.47 -23.86
C GLY A 225 -32.37 14.27 -24.94
N SER A 226 -32.92 15.42 -25.37
CA SER A 226 -32.28 16.32 -26.34
C SER A 226 -31.11 17.10 -25.74
N GLU A 227 -31.23 17.60 -24.50
CA GLU A 227 -30.15 18.27 -23.78
C GLU A 227 -28.99 17.33 -23.47
N HIS A 228 -29.31 16.09 -23.07
CA HIS A 228 -28.35 15.03 -22.83
C HIS A 228 -27.58 14.69 -24.12
N HIS A 229 -28.29 14.52 -25.24
CA HIS A 229 -27.65 14.25 -26.53
C HIS A 229 -26.74 15.41 -26.98
N ALA A 230 -27.19 16.66 -26.84
CA ALA A 230 -26.38 17.84 -27.18
C ALA A 230 -25.13 17.98 -26.27
N ALA A 231 -25.24 17.62 -24.99
CA ALA A 231 -24.10 17.61 -24.07
C ALA A 231 -23.03 16.59 -24.50
N PHE A 232 -23.44 15.40 -24.96
CA PHE A 232 -22.53 14.38 -25.47
C PHE A 232 -21.81 14.82 -26.74
N HIS A 233 -22.50 15.45 -27.70
CA HIS A 233 -21.83 16.00 -28.90
C HIS A 233 -20.75 17.01 -28.54
N ARG A 234 -21.05 17.95 -27.62
CA ARG A 234 -20.05 18.92 -27.14
C ARG A 234 -18.90 18.24 -26.41
N ALA A 235 -19.20 17.24 -25.58
CA ALA A 235 -18.19 16.48 -24.86
C ALA A 235 -17.30 15.67 -25.80
N HIS A 236 -17.85 15.05 -26.83
CA HIS A 236 -17.07 14.27 -27.80
C HIS A 236 -16.04 15.13 -28.52
N ALA A 237 -16.39 16.33 -28.98
CA ALA A 237 -15.41 17.23 -29.58
C ALA A 237 -14.27 17.60 -28.62
N GLY A 238 -14.56 17.80 -27.33
CA GLY A 238 -13.53 18.00 -26.30
C GLY A 238 -12.70 16.74 -26.03
N TYR A 239 -13.35 15.58 -26.07
CA TYR A 239 -12.72 14.28 -25.90
C TYR A 239 -11.72 13.99 -27.01
N CYS A 240 -12.08 14.27 -28.28
CA CYS A 240 -11.19 14.11 -29.43
C CYS A 240 -9.94 14.99 -29.28
N ARG A 241 -10.10 16.27 -28.90
CA ARG A 241 -8.94 17.16 -28.67
C ARG A 241 -8.04 16.66 -27.55
N ALA A 242 -8.64 16.20 -26.45
CA ALA A 242 -7.88 15.68 -25.32
C ALA A 242 -7.20 14.33 -25.64
N HIS A 243 -7.81 13.50 -26.49
CA HIS A 243 -7.20 12.28 -27.02
C HIS A 243 -5.99 12.63 -27.90
N GLU A 244 -6.14 13.55 -28.84
CA GLU A 244 -5.07 14.01 -29.72
C GLU A 244 -3.86 14.50 -28.91
N GLU A 245 -4.08 15.32 -27.87
CA GLU A 245 -3.03 15.78 -26.96
C GLU A 245 -2.31 14.60 -26.27
N GLN A 246 -3.07 13.65 -25.71
CA GLN A 246 -2.48 12.47 -25.07
C GLN A 246 -1.68 11.61 -26.06
N HIS A 247 -2.23 11.40 -27.24
CA HIS A 247 -1.61 10.60 -28.29
C HIS A 247 -0.31 11.26 -28.77
N GLN A 248 -0.30 12.58 -28.97
CA GLN A 248 0.90 13.31 -29.36
C GLN A 248 2.01 13.18 -28.30
N LEU A 249 1.69 13.40 -27.02
CA LEU A 249 2.64 13.28 -25.91
C LEU A 249 3.23 11.86 -25.77
N PHE A 250 2.40 10.85 -26.06
CA PHE A 250 2.79 9.45 -26.07
C PHE A 250 3.67 9.13 -27.29
N ALA A 251 3.21 9.47 -28.50
CA ALA A 251 3.84 9.11 -29.75
C ALA A 251 5.17 9.82 -29.99
N SER A 252 5.31 11.08 -29.54
CA SER A 252 6.55 11.85 -29.66
C SER A 252 7.63 11.43 -28.65
N GLY A 253 7.25 10.68 -27.59
CA GLY A 253 8.13 10.39 -26.46
C GLY A 253 8.35 11.58 -25.52
N ASP A 254 7.68 12.72 -25.75
CA ASP A 254 7.84 13.93 -24.94
C ASP A 254 7.45 13.73 -23.49
N PHE A 255 6.43 12.90 -23.24
CA PHE A 255 6.03 12.57 -21.88
C PHE A 255 7.16 11.92 -21.10
N VAL A 256 7.75 10.84 -21.63
CA VAL A 256 8.85 10.10 -20.99
C VAL A 256 10.05 11.01 -20.76
N ARG A 257 10.46 11.73 -21.81
CA ARG A 257 11.61 12.65 -21.74
C ARG A 257 11.41 13.72 -20.69
N THR A 258 10.26 14.39 -20.69
CA THR A 258 9.96 15.47 -19.74
C THR A 258 9.92 14.97 -18.31
N VAL A 259 9.27 13.82 -18.07
CA VAL A 259 9.24 13.18 -16.74
C VAL A 259 10.65 12.84 -16.28
N ALA A 260 11.45 12.20 -17.13
CA ALA A 260 12.81 11.80 -16.78
C ALA A 260 13.72 13.00 -16.48
N GLU A 261 13.70 14.03 -17.32
CA GLU A 261 14.45 15.27 -17.09
C GLU A 261 14.03 15.98 -15.80
N SER A 262 12.73 16.04 -15.51
CA SER A 262 12.22 16.61 -14.27
C SER A 262 12.66 15.80 -13.04
N VAL A 263 12.62 14.46 -13.10
CA VAL A 263 13.15 13.61 -12.02
C VAL A 263 14.66 13.75 -11.87
N GLY A 264 15.41 13.95 -12.95
CA GLY A 264 16.85 14.25 -12.87
C GLY A 264 17.18 15.50 -12.04
N ARG A 265 16.22 16.40 -11.84
CA ARG A 265 16.34 17.59 -10.97
C ARG A 265 15.84 17.34 -9.53
N MET A 266 15.33 16.14 -9.23
CA MET A 266 14.78 15.74 -7.94
C MET A 266 15.67 14.65 -7.30
N PRO A 267 16.73 15.03 -6.57
CA PRO A 267 17.80 14.10 -6.19
C PRO A 267 17.38 13.00 -5.20
N ASN A 268 16.21 13.14 -4.56
CA ASN A 268 15.73 12.20 -3.55
C ASN A 268 14.66 11.23 -4.09
N VAL A 269 14.31 11.31 -5.37
CA VAL A 269 13.36 10.37 -5.99
C VAL A 269 13.98 8.98 -6.08
N ILE A 270 13.33 8.02 -5.43
CA ILE A 270 13.71 6.60 -5.40
C ILE A 270 12.54 5.66 -5.68
N THR A 271 11.32 6.18 -5.79
CA THR A 271 10.11 5.39 -6.03
C THR A 271 9.39 5.86 -7.29
N MET A 272 8.97 4.90 -8.13
CA MET A 272 8.07 5.16 -9.24
C MET A 272 6.81 4.29 -9.09
N GLY A 273 5.64 4.92 -9.13
CA GLY A 273 4.36 4.24 -9.23
C GLY A 273 3.75 4.45 -10.62
N VAL A 274 3.05 3.47 -11.16
CA VAL A 274 2.25 3.60 -12.38
C VAL A 274 0.85 3.05 -12.14
N THR A 275 -0.18 3.83 -12.47
CA THR A 275 -1.59 3.44 -12.32
C THR A 275 -2.44 4.01 -13.46
N ASP A 276 -3.42 3.27 -13.94
CA ASP A 276 -4.41 3.71 -14.94
C ASP A 276 -5.75 4.07 -14.27
N HIS A 277 -5.82 4.03 -12.94
CA HIS A 277 -7.04 4.28 -12.20
C HIS A 277 -7.21 5.73 -11.78
N GLU A 278 -8.46 6.13 -11.61
CA GLU A 278 -8.84 7.47 -11.13
C GLU A 278 -8.86 7.58 -9.60
N ASN A 279 -9.15 6.50 -8.88
CA ASN A 279 -9.33 6.54 -7.42
C ASN A 279 -8.01 6.61 -6.61
N SER A 280 -7.22 7.67 -6.77
CA SER A 280 -6.15 8.03 -5.81
C SER A 280 -6.62 9.19 -4.92
N ILE A 281 -6.08 9.32 -3.70
CA ILE A 281 -6.16 10.46 -2.74
C ILE A 281 -6.30 11.87 -3.36
N MET A 282 -5.86 12.05 -4.61
CA MET A 282 -5.89 13.33 -5.33
C MET A 282 -7.19 13.59 -6.12
N ASP A 283 -7.99 12.57 -6.44
CA ASP A 283 -9.24 12.74 -7.20
C ASP A 283 -10.46 12.97 -6.30
N TYR A 284 -10.42 12.60 -5.02
CA TYR A 284 -11.44 13.08 -4.10
C TYR A 284 -11.30 14.57 -3.81
N ALA A 285 -10.09 15.14 -3.89
CA ALA A 285 -9.96 16.60 -3.85
C ALA A 285 -10.72 17.25 -5.00
N ARG A 286 -10.66 16.66 -6.21
CA ARG A 286 -11.53 17.03 -7.34
C ARG A 286 -13.00 16.79 -7.03
N TYR A 287 -13.37 15.63 -6.51
CA TYR A 287 -14.76 15.29 -6.17
C TYR A 287 -15.36 16.24 -5.11
N VAL A 288 -14.60 16.57 -4.07
CA VAL A 288 -14.95 17.53 -3.01
C VAL A 288 -14.96 18.96 -3.54
N GLU A 289 -14.06 19.34 -4.44
CA GLU A 289 -14.15 20.61 -5.16
C GLU A 289 -15.42 20.66 -6.01
N TYR A 290 -15.78 19.59 -6.73
CA TYR A 290 -17.04 19.52 -7.50
C TYR A 290 -18.29 19.57 -6.62
N GLU A 291 -18.28 18.94 -5.44
CA GLU A 291 -19.38 19.03 -4.47
C GLU A 291 -19.45 20.40 -3.81
N LYS A 292 -18.31 21.04 -3.49
CA LYS A 292 -18.25 22.39 -2.89
C LYS A 292 -18.56 23.51 -3.87
N GLU A 293 -18.25 23.35 -5.15
CA GLU A 293 -18.41 24.42 -6.15
C GLU A 293 -19.84 24.56 -6.70
N GLY A 294 -20.79 23.68 -6.33
CA GLY A 294 -22.20 23.84 -6.73
C GLY A 294 -22.42 23.93 -8.23
N GLN A 295 -21.51 23.39 -9.05
CA GLN A 295 -21.63 23.44 -10.50
C GLN A 295 -22.91 22.74 -10.95
N PRO A 296 -23.67 23.31 -11.91
CA PRO A 296 -24.90 22.69 -12.39
C PRO A 296 -24.60 21.39 -13.15
N GLU A 297 -25.51 20.41 -13.07
CA GLU A 297 -25.35 19.06 -13.64
C GLU A 297 -24.87 18.99 -15.11
N PRO A 298 -25.23 19.92 -16.03
CA PRO A 298 -24.66 19.91 -17.39
C PRO A 298 -23.13 20.07 -17.44
N ALA A 299 -22.54 20.86 -16.55
CA ALA A 299 -21.09 21.10 -16.50
C ALA A 299 -20.35 19.93 -15.85
N ARG A 300 -20.95 19.33 -14.81
CA ARG A 300 -20.43 18.12 -14.16
C ARG A 300 -20.43 16.92 -15.10
N LEU A 301 -21.52 16.71 -15.83
CA LEU A 301 -21.61 15.68 -16.86
C LEU A 301 -20.55 15.90 -17.95
N HIS A 302 -20.42 17.14 -18.46
CA HIS A 302 -19.42 17.44 -19.48
C HIS A 302 -18.00 17.07 -19.02
N THR A 303 -17.64 17.40 -17.79
CA THR A 303 -16.30 17.11 -17.25
C THR A 303 -16.05 15.61 -17.13
N ARG A 304 -17.01 14.85 -16.60
CA ARG A 304 -16.92 13.38 -16.50
C ARG A 304 -16.84 12.70 -17.88
N LEU A 305 -17.56 13.23 -18.87
CA LEU A 305 -17.49 12.74 -20.25
C LEU A 305 -16.12 13.00 -20.91
N LEU A 306 -15.34 13.96 -20.41
CA LEU A 306 -13.99 14.24 -20.87
C LEU A 306 -12.93 13.38 -20.18
N ASP A 307 -13.22 12.75 -19.05
CA ASP A 307 -12.21 12.07 -18.24
C ASP A 307 -11.60 10.87 -18.98
N PRO A 308 -10.27 10.67 -18.90
CA PRO A 308 -9.63 9.52 -19.52
C PRO A 308 -10.09 8.21 -18.86
N LEU A 309 -10.07 7.10 -19.58
CA LEU A 309 -10.59 5.82 -19.07
C LEU A 309 -9.46 4.90 -18.59
N PRO A 310 -9.70 4.03 -17.60
CA PRO A 310 -8.79 2.94 -17.27
C PRO A 310 -8.53 2.02 -18.46
N TRP A 311 -7.40 1.29 -18.45
CA TRP A 311 -6.92 0.50 -19.59
C TRP A 311 -7.88 -0.60 -20.03
N ARG A 312 -8.71 -1.12 -19.11
CA ARG A 312 -9.77 -2.10 -19.44
C ARG A 312 -10.78 -1.59 -20.49
N HIS A 313 -10.87 -0.28 -20.69
CA HIS A 313 -11.77 0.36 -21.64
C HIS A 313 -11.11 0.68 -22.99
N THR A 314 -9.83 0.37 -23.20
CA THR A 314 -9.13 0.60 -24.47
C THR A 314 -8.55 -0.69 -25.04
N GLU A 315 -8.54 -0.80 -26.37
CA GLU A 315 -7.83 -1.86 -27.10
C GLU A 315 -6.33 -1.57 -27.25
N HIS A 316 -5.91 -0.32 -27.04
CA HIS A 316 -4.57 0.17 -27.31
C HIS A 316 -4.03 1.01 -26.14
N PRO A 317 -3.78 0.40 -24.97
CA PRO A 317 -3.22 1.15 -23.86
C PRO A 317 -1.79 1.61 -24.17
N PRO A 318 -1.33 2.72 -23.55
CA PRO A 318 0.03 3.22 -23.70
C PRO A 318 1.07 2.39 -22.91
N ALA A 319 0.99 1.06 -22.99
CA ALA A 319 1.81 0.13 -22.21
C ALA A 319 3.32 0.23 -22.47
N ARG A 320 3.71 0.75 -23.64
CA ARG A 320 5.09 1.15 -23.96
C ARG A 320 5.75 1.97 -22.85
N LEU A 321 5.00 2.83 -22.18
CA LEU A 321 5.50 3.68 -21.10
C LEU A 321 6.04 2.87 -19.91
N LEU A 322 5.55 1.64 -19.69
CA LEU A 322 6.04 0.76 -18.62
C LEU A 322 7.49 0.31 -18.84
N PHE A 323 7.95 0.29 -20.09
CA PHE A 323 9.34 -0.01 -20.45
C PHE A 323 10.19 1.26 -20.46
N GLU A 324 9.68 2.31 -21.09
CA GLU A 324 10.48 3.50 -21.37
C GLU A 324 10.75 4.33 -20.13
N LEU A 325 9.80 4.41 -19.19
CA LEU A 325 9.96 5.24 -18.00
C LEU A 325 11.10 4.75 -17.09
N PRO A 326 11.19 3.47 -16.68
CA PRO A 326 12.34 2.98 -15.91
C PRO A 326 13.68 3.26 -16.60
N VAL A 327 13.76 3.01 -17.91
CA VAL A 327 14.99 3.16 -18.70
C VAL A 327 15.41 4.63 -18.79
N ALA A 328 14.47 5.53 -19.11
CA ALA A 328 14.73 6.97 -19.19
C ALA A 328 15.12 7.55 -17.83
N LEU A 329 14.48 7.09 -16.74
CA LEU A 329 14.85 7.51 -15.38
C LEU A 329 16.25 7.04 -15.01
N LYS A 330 16.63 5.81 -15.34
CA LYS A 330 17.99 5.33 -15.13
C LYS A 330 19.02 6.18 -15.90
N ALA A 331 18.69 6.58 -17.13
CA ALA A 331 19.56 7.40 -17.97
C ALA A 331 19.83 8.80 -17.39
N THR A 332 18.95 9.34 -16.54
CA THR A 332 19.18 10.61 -15.83
C THR A 332 19.97 10.45 -14.52
N GLY A 333 20.42 9.23 -14.21
CA GLY A 333 21.11 8.90 -12.97
C GLY A 333 20.16 8.62 -11.79
N CYS A 334 18.85 8.54 -12.01
CA CYS A 334 17.92 8.18 -10.96
C CYS A 334 18.15 6.72 -10.53
N ALA A 335 18.41 6.52 -9.25
CA ALA A 335 18.58 5.20 -8.65
C ALA A 335 17.25 4.73 -8.05
N LEU A 336 16.33 4.29 -8.91
CA LEU A 336 15.07 3.71 -8.47
C LEU A 336 15.32 2.50 -7.56
N ARG A 337 14.63 2.48 -6.43
CA ARG A 337 14.65 1.40 -5.44
C ARG A 337 13.30 0.72 -5.30
N HIS A 338 12.22 1.39 -5.66
CA HIS A 338 10.87 0.89 -5.47
C HIS A 338 10.05 1.16 -6.72
N ILE A 339 9.40 0.12 -7.25
CA ILE A 339 8.44 0.26 -8.34
C ILE A 339 7.11 -0.35 -7.94
N TYR A 340 6.05 0.40 -8.20
CA TYR A 340 4.66 -0.07 -8.12
C TYR A 340 4.01 0.05 -9.50
N ILE A 341 3.31 -0.99 -9.94
CA ILE A 341 2.55 -1.00 -11.19
C ILE A 341 1.16 -1.56 -10.91
N GLY A 342 0.19 -0.67 -10.65
CA GLY A 342 -1.22 -1.03 -10.52
C GLY A 342 -1.92 -1.23 -11.87
N ALA A 343 -1.44 -0.54 -12.92
CA ALA A 343 -2.06 -0.51 -14.25
C ALA A 343 -1.91 -1.79 -15.09
N LEU A 344 -1.22 -2.82 -14.59
CA LEU A 344 -0.76 -3.90 -15.45
C LEU A 344 -1.88 -4.92 -15.71
N ARG A 345 -2.43 -4.90 -16.92
CA ARG A 345 -3.04 -6.08 -17.54
C ARG A 345 -2.06 -6.61 -18.57
N LEU A 346 -1.43 -7.76 -18.33
CA LEU A 346 -0.47 -8.37 -19.28
C LEU A 346 -1.09 -8.56 -20.66
N VAL A 347 -2.38 -8.86 -20.68
CA VAL A 347 -3.15 -9.03 -21.91
C VAL A 347 -3.23 -7.76 -22.74
N ASP A 348 -3.35 -6.60 -22.10
CA ASP A 348 -3.46 -5.32 -22.78
C ASP A 348 -2.06 -4.70 -23.04
N ALA A 349 -1.05 -5.08 -22.25
CA ALA A 349 0.33 -4.59 -22.37
C ALA A 349 1.18 -5.32 -23.42
N PHE A 350 0.81 -6.56 -23.75
CA PHE A 350 1.50 -7.42 -24.71
C PHE A 350 0.52 -8.01 -25.74
N PRO A 351 -0.23 -7.21 -26.50
CA PRO A 351 -0.82 -7.73 -27.72
C PRO A 351 0.32 -8.25 -28.60
N SER A 352 0.08 -9.30 -29.39
CA SER A 352 1.01 -9.84 -30.38
C SER A 352 1.53 -8.81 -31.41
N ALA A 353 1.00 -7.58 -31.35
CA ALA A 353 1.36 -6.41 -32.13
C ALA A 353 1.93 -5.26 -31.27
N THR A 354 2.68 -5.53 -30.19
CA THR A 354 3.55 -4.50 -29.62
C THR A 354 4.45 -3.96 -30.74
N GLY A 355 4.50 -2.63 -30.91
CA GLY A 355 5.21 -1.98 -32.02
C GLY A 355 6.65 -2.50 -32.20
N PRO A 356 7.28 -2.28 -33.37
CA PRO A 356 8.38 -3.07 -33.90
C PRO A 356 9.61 -3.30 -32.98
N ASP A 357 9.78 -2.50 -31.93
CA ASP A 357 10.90 -2.56 -30.99
C ASP A 357 10.55 -3.03 -29.55
N LEU A 358 9.26 -3.13 -29.18
CA LEU A 358 8.82 -3.52 -27.84
C LEU A 358 8.60 -5.02 -27.73
N GLY A 359 9.07 -5.62 -26.63
CA GLY A 359 9.09 -7.08 -26.49
C GLY A 359 10.29 -7.72 -27.20
N THR A 360 11.23 -6.92 -27.71
CA THR A 360 12.52 -7.40 -28.22
C THR A 360 13.48 -7.71 -27.08
N LEU A 361 14.45 -8.60 -27.32
CA LEU A 361 15.51 -8.92 -26.35
C LEU A 361 16.26 -7.66 -25.87
N GLY A 362 16.45 -6.68 -26.76
CA GLY A 362 17.08 -5.40 -26.43
C GLY A 362 16.27 -4.59 -25.40
N SER A 363 14.95 -4.54 -25.57
CA SER A 363 14.05 -3.83 -24.64
C SER A 363 14.05 -4.47 -23.23
N PHE A 364 14.02 -5.80 -23.14
CA PHE A 364 14.09 -6.50 -21.85
C PHE A 364 15.45 -6.34 -21.16
N SER A 365 16.54 -6.36 -21.93
CA SER A 365 17.89 -6.11 -21.39
C SER A 365 18.02 -4.70 -20.83
N ALA A 366 17.50 -3.68 -21.53
CA ALA A 366 17.52 -2.30 -21.07
C ALA A 366 16.68 -2.12 -19.80
N LEU A 367 15.47 -2.71 -19.76
CA LEU A 367 14.62 -2.70 -18.59
C LEU A 367 15.29 -3.39 -17.40
N SER A 368 15.87 -4.57 -17.62
CA SER A 368 16.61 -5.30 -16.58
C SER A 368 17.73 -4.44 -16.02
N ALA A 369 18.53 -3.78 -16.88
CA ALA A 369 19.58 -2.85 -16.46
C ALA A 369 19.05 -1.67 -15.63
N ALA A 370 17.88 -1.13 -15.98
CA ALA A 370 17.22 -0.06 -15.22
C ALA A 370 16.73 -0.54 -13.83
N CYS A 371 16.37 -1.81 -13.71
CA CYS A 371 15.77 -2.41 -12.52
C CYS A 371 16.75 -3.14 -11.59
N GLN A 372 18.06 -3.19 -11.90
CA GLN A 372 19.04 -3.97 -11.11
C GLN A 372 19.23 -3.49 -9.67
N ASP A 373 18.86 -2.25 -9.36
CA ASP A 373 19.01 -1.63 -8.04
C ASP A 373 17.72 -1.68 -7.20
N LEU A 374 16.65 -2.29 -7.71
CA LEU A 374 15.37 -2.37 -7.01
C LEU A 374 15.46 -3.19 -5.73
N ARG A 375 14.76 -2.69 -4.71
CA ARG A 375 14.55 -3.32 -3.40
C ARG A 375 13.10 -3.74 -3.18
N SER A 376 12.16 -3.09 -3.86
CA SER A 376 10.73 -3.42 -3.76
C SER A 376 10.08 -3.38 -5.13
N VAL A 377 9.35 -4.43 -5.46
CA VAL A 377 8.51 -4.48 -6.66
C VAL A 377 7.10 -4.89 -6.25
N SER A 378 6.12 -4.10 -6.65
CA SER A 378 4.70 -4.39 -6.44
C SER A 378 3.97 -4.27 -7.77
N ILE A 379 3.31 -5.34 -8.20
CA ILE A 379 2.62 -5.44 -9.48
C ILE A 379 1.20 -5.94 -9.25
N GLY A 380 0.23 -5.27 -9.85
CA GLY A 380 -1.20 -5.51 -9.70
C GLY A 380 -1.83 -4.82 -8.49
N ASP A 381 -3.16 -4.80 -8.48
CA ASP A 381 -3.99 -4.30 -7.37
C ASP A 381 -4.85 -5.46 -6.84
N PRO A 382 -4.63 -5.91 -5.59
CA PRO A 382 -5.39 -7.01 -5.01
C PRO A 382 -6.82 -6.61 -4.62
N PHE A 383 -7.16 -5.32 -4.51
CA PHE A 383 -8.48 -4.93 -3.99
C PHE A 383 -9.51 -4.69 -5.10
N LYS A 384 -9.10 -4.83 -6.37
CA LYS A 384 -9.91 -4.46 -7.54
C LYS A 384 -10.18 -5.60 -8.53
N TRP A 385 -10.28 -6.84 -8.05
CA TRP A 385 -10.53 -8.04 -8.87
C TRP A 385 -11.89 -8.10 -9.59
N TRP A 386 -12.79 -7.16 -9.31
CA TRP A 386 -14.19 -7.21 -9.75
C TRP A 386 -14.52 -6.23 -10.89
N ALA A 387 -13.54 -5.45 -11.37
CA ALA A 387 -13.82 -4.36 -12.29
C ALA A 387 -13.81 -4.78 -13.77
N GLY A 388 -14.92 -5.37 -14.21
CA GLY A 388 -15.40 -5.28 -15.59
C GLY A 388 -14.99 -6.41 -16.55
N SER A 389 -15.98 -7.23 -16.88
CA SER A 389 -15.96 -8.26 -17.93
C SER A 389 -15.77 -7.65 -19.33
N ARG A 390 -14.65 -7.96 -20.00
CA ARG A 390 -14.70 -8.18 -21.46
C ARG A 390 -14.92 -9.69 -21.62
N GLY A 391 -16.02 -10.06 -22.27
CA GLY A 391 -16.41 -11.48 -22.51
C GLY A 391 -15.53 -12.21 -23.53
N GLU A 392 -14.44 -11.59 -23.99
CA GLU A 392 -13.47 -12.18 -24.90
C GLU A 392 -12.15 -12.30 -24.16
N HIS A 393 -11.64 -13.53 -24.02
CA HIS A 393 -10.30 -13.80 -23.50
C HIS A 393 -9.28 -13.46 -24.59
N PRO A 394 -8.59 -12.31 -24.53
CA PRO A 394 -7.63 -11.98 -25.56
C PRO A 394 -6.43 -12.90 -25.38
N THR A 395 -5.93 -13.45 -26.49
CA THR A 395 -4.67 -14.21 -26.51
C THR A 395 -3.53 -13.25 -26.21
N TYR A 396 -2.85 -13.43 -25.09
CA TYR A 396 -1.69 -12.63 -24.70
C TYR A 396 -0.40 -13.41 -24.85
N ASP A 397 0.69 -12.70 -25.10
CA ASP A 397 2.01 -13.31 -25.16
C ASP A 397 2.54 -13.60 -23.75
N ARG A 398 2.33 -14.85 -23.30
CA ARG A 398 2.85 -15.35 -22.02
C ARG A 398 4.36 -15.23 -21.92
N ALA A 399 5.10 -15.46 -23.01
CA ALA A 399 6.55 -15.41 -23.00
C ALA A 399 7.05 -13.98 -22.79
N ALA A 400 6.50 -13.01 -23.53
CA ALA A 400 6.84 -11.60 -23.36
C ALA A 400 6.50 -11.09 -21.95
N ALA A 401 5.35 -11.51 -21.40
CA ALA A 401 4.97 -11.22 -20.02
C ALA A 401 5.96 -11.79 -18.99
N THR A 402 6.37 -13.04 -19.16
CA THR A 402 7.39 -13.67 -18.30
C THR A 402 8.73 -12.94 -18.40
N GLU A 403 9.18 -12.56 -19.60
CA GLU A 403 10.43 -11.80 -19.78
C GLU A 403 10.35 -10.40 -19.15
N TYR A 404 9.20 -9.73 -19.24
CA TYR A 404 8.99 -8.45 -18.58
C TYR A 404 9.08 -8.58 -17.06
N LEU A 405 8.34 -9.53 -16.47
CA LEU A 405 8.40 -9.78 -15.03
C LEU A 405 9.80 -10.19 -14.60
N HIS A 406 10.48 -11.01 -15.38
CA HIS A 406 11.86 -11.40 -15.13
C HIS A 406 12.78 -10.17 -15.11
N ALA A 407 12.70 -9.27 -16.10
CA ALA A 407 13.50 -8.06 -16.14
C ALA A 407 13.31 -7.19 -14.88
N MET A 408 12.06 -7.05 -14.42
CA MET A 408 11.71 -6.29 -13.21
C MET A 408 12.17 -6.96 -11.91
N LEU A 409 12.15 -8.29 -11.86
CA LEU A 409 12.36 -9.09 -10.64
C LEU A 409 13.76 -9.69 -10.53
N SER A 410 14.66 -9.41 -11.48
CA SER A 410 16.03 -9.95 -11.51
C SER A 410 17.01 -9.28 -10.52
N SER A 411 16.59 -8.23 -9.82
CA SER A 411 17.47 -7.56 -8.86
C SER A 411 17.81 -8.47 -7.66
N ARG A 412 19.11 -8.66 -7.41
CA ARG A 412 19.62 -9.38 -6.23
C ARG A 412 19.43 -8.61 -4.92
N ARG A 413 19.04 -7.33 -5.01
CA ARG A 413 18.81 -6.44 -3.86
C ARG A 413 17.33 -6.40 -3.46
N LEU A 414 16.47 -7.20 -4.09
CA LEU A 414 15.06 -7.26 -3.73
C LEU A 414 14.89 -7.72 -2.30
N GLU A 415 14.23 -6.88 -1.52
CA GLU A 415 13.83 -7.10 -0.14
C GLU A 415 12.33 -7.41 -0.07
N ARG A 416 11.53 -6.90 -1.03
CA ARG A 416 10.07 -7.16 -1.10
C ARG A 416 9.58 -7.39 -2.52
N VAL A 417 8.73 -8.39 -2.68
CA VAL A 417 8.03 -8.70 -3.94
C VAL A 417 6.55 -8.91 -3.65
N GLN A 418 5.71 -8.18 -4.36
CA GLN A 418 4.25 -8.31 -4.30
C GLN A 418 3.69 -8.47 -5.71
N LEU A 419 3.04 -9.59 -5.99
CA LEU A 419 2.49 -9.92 -7.31
C LEU A 419 1.02 -10.29 -7.19
N ALA A 420 0.14 -9.55 -7.85
CA ALA A 420 -1.29 -9.84 -7.98
C ALA A 420 -1.64 -9.96 -9.47
N LEU A 421 -1.75 -11.19 -9.98
CA LEU A 421 -1.80 -11.45 -11.43
C LEU A 421 -3.21 -11.82 -11.96
N ARG A 422 -4.26 -11.90 -11.11
CA ARG A 422 -5.67 -12.05 -11.58
C ARG A 422 -6.20 -10.89 -12.41
N PRO A 423 -5.96 -9.61 -12.03
CA PRO A 423 -6.47 -8.46 -12.78
C PRO A 423 -6.07 -8.49 -14.27
N MET A 424 -5.08 -9.32 -14.59
CA MET A 424 -4.50 -9.47 -15.91
C MET A 424 -5.38 -10.27 -16.88
N LEU A 425 -6.36 -11.05 -16.41
CA LEU A 425 -6.98 -12.12 -17.22
C LEU A 425 -8.52 -12.09 -17.29
N GLY A 426 -9.17 -11.21 -16.52
CA GLY A 426 -10.62 -10.99 -16.56
C GLY A 426 -11.41 -11.81 -15.52
N PRO A 427 -12.66 -11.41 -15.21
CA PRO A 427 -13.44 -11.96 -14.08
C PRO A 427 -14.22 -13.26 -14.37
N ASP A 428 -14.34 -13.69 -15.63
CA ASP A 428 -15.40 -14.65 -16.02
C ASP A 428 -14.94 -16.11 -16.24
N SER A 429 -13.65 -16.44 -16.08
CA SER A 429 -13.26 -17.86 -16.18
C SER A 429 -13.53 -18.57 -14.86
N GLY A 430 -14.64 -19.32 -14.82
CA GLY A 430 -14.89 -20.32 -13.76
C GLY A 430 -13.84 -21.45 -13.72
N THR A 431 -12.84 -21.42 -14.60
CA THR A 431 -11.71 -22.35 -14.67
C THR A 431 -10.38 -21.62 -14.44
N PHE A 432 -9.45 -22.29 -13.77
CA PHE A 432 -8.09 -21.81 -13.49
C PHE A 432 -7.17 -21.81 -14.74
N ASP A 433 -7.67 -22.26 -15.89
CA ASP A 433 -6.87 -22.48 -17.12
C ASP A 433 -6.27 -21.20 -17.72
N HIS A 434 -6.83 -20.04 -17.34
CA HIS A 434 -6.38 -18.74 -17.83
C HIS A 434 -5.35 -18.07 -16.92
N GLU A 435 -5.15 -18.55 -15.68
CA GLU A 435 -4.26 -17.93 -14.70
C GLU A 435 -2.78 -17.91 -15.14
N PHE A 436 -2.03 -16.91 -14.66
CA PHE A 436 -0.62 -16.72 -15.01
C PHE A 436 0.23 -17.77 -14.31
N ASP A 437 0.98 -18.55 -15.09
CA ASP A 437 1.94 -19.52 -14.58
C ASP A 437 3.22 -18.82 -14.10
N LEU A 438 3.39 -18.77 -12.78
CA LEU A 438 4.52 -18.13 -12.13
C LEU A 438 5.76 -19.06 -12.07
N GLY A 439 5.57 -20.37 -12.26
CA GLY A 439 6.61 -21.39 -12.16
C GLY A 439 7.87 -21.10 -12.96
N PRO A 440 7.77 -20.87 -14.29
CA PRO A 440 8.92 -20.55 -15.14
C PRO A 440 9.72 -19.32 -14.69
N LEU A 441 9.04 -18.33 -14.11
CA LEU A 441 9.67 -17.11 -13.60
C LEU A 441 10.43 -17.39 -12.31
N VAL A 442 9.80 -18.09 -11.36
CA VAL A 442 10.35 -18.42 -10.04
C VAL A 442 11.62 -19.27 -10.15
N ARG A 443 11.68 -20.17 -11.14
CA ARG A 443 12.88 -20.98 -11.43
C ARG A 443 14.09 -20.16 -11.89
N ARG A 444 13.88 -18.95 -12.41
CA ARG A 444 14.93 -18.10 -13.00
C ARG A 444 15.46 -17.02 -12.06
N VAL A 445 14.61 -16.53 -11.16
CA VAL A 445 14.94 -15.41 -10.27
C VAL A 445 15.70 -15.89 -9.03
N GLN A 446 16.62 -15.05 -8.55
CA GLN A 446 17.35 -15.29 -7.31
C GLN A 446 17.17 -14.11 -6.38
N TRP A 447 16.56 -14.34 -5.22
CA TRP A 447 16.26 -13.28 -4.26
C TRP A 447 16.97 -13.48 -2.91
N PRO A 448 18.31 -13.35 -2.86
CA PRO A 448 19.10 -13.65 -1.66
C PRO A 448 18.82 -12.71 -0.47
N CYS A 449 18.13 -11.59 -0.70
CA CYS A 449 17.81 -10.58 0.30
C CYS A 449 16.31 -10.46 0.58
N LEU A 450 15.46 -11.34 0.02
CA LEU A 450 14.01 -11.19 0.13
C LEU A 450 13.54 -11.41 1.55
N ARG A 451 12.82 -10.42 2.08
CA ARG A 451 12.21 -10.45 3.41
C ARG A 451 10.70 -10.60 3.33
N GLU A 452 10.08 -10.04 2.30
CA GLU A 452 8.62 -10.05 2.16
C GLU A 452 8.23 -10.56 0.78
N LEU A 453 7.41 -11.61 0.75
CA LEU A 453 6.85 -12.18 -0.47
C LEU A 453 5.32 -12.16 -0.38
N SER A 454 4.66 -11.54 -1.35
CA SER A 454 3.20 -11.61 -1.47
C SER A 454 2.85 -12.11 -2.86
N LEU A 455 2.25 -13.29 -2.95
CA LEU A 455 1.79 -13.89 -4.18
C LEU A 455 0.28 -13.97 -4.16
N MET A 456 -0.33 -13.50 -5.25
CA MET A 456 -1.76 -13.43 -5.34
C MET A 456 -2.30 -13.76 -6.73
N CYS A 457 -3.23 -14.70 -6.78
CA CYS A 457 -3.90 -15.12 -8.01
C CYS A 457 -2.89 -15.60 -9.07
N VAL A 458 -2.13 -16.62 -8.70
CA VAL A 458 -1.06 -17.21 -9.51
C VAL A 458 -1.21 -18.73 -9.55
N VAL A 459 -0.79 -19.34 -10.66
CA VAL A 459 -0.67 -20.79 -10.79
C VAL A 459 0.80 -21.18 -10.71
N MET A 460 1.07 -22.30 -10.05
CA MET A 460 2.38 -22.96 -10.07
C MET A 460 2.25 -24.45 -9.69
N GLU A 461 3.33 -25.21 -9.82
CA GLU A 461 3.45 -26.59 -9.33
C GLU A 461 3.90 -26.59 -7.86
N GLU A 462 3.53 -27.63 -7.10
CA GLU A 462 3.98 -27.78 -5.70
C GLU A 462 5.50 -27.73 -5.56
N ASP A 463 6.22 -28.44 -6.44
CA ASP A 463 7.69 -28.48 -6.41
C ASP A 463 8.32 -27.10 -6.67
N GLU A 464 7.66 -26.26 -7.47
CA GLU A 464 8.13 -24.89 -7.73
C GLU A 464 7.94 -23.98 -6.52
N LEU A 465 6.79 -24.07 -5.86
CA LEU A 465 6.54 -23.32 -4.63
C LEU A 465 7.43 -23.81 -3.49
N ARG A 466 7.61 -25.13 -3.36
CA ARG A 466 8.52 -25.73 -2.39
C ARG A 466 9.95 -25.27 -2.61
N GLY A 467 10.45 -25.38 -3.84
CA GLY A 467 11.78 -24.92 -4.21
C GLY A 467 11.96 -23.43 -3.91
N LEU A 468 10.95 -22.60 -4.17
CA LEU A 468 10.99 -21.17 -3.81
C LEU A 468 11.12 -20.97 -2.29
N LEU A 469 10.33 -21.66 -1.48
CA LEU A 469 10.37 -21.55 -0.03
C LEU A 469 11.74 -21.97 0.52
N GLU A 470 12.30 -23.08 0.01
CA GLU A 470 13.64 -23.57 0.38
C GLU A 470 14.73 -22.54 0.08
N HIS A 471 14.67 -21.89 -1.07
CA HIS A 471 15.62 -20.82 -1.44
C HIS A 471 15.51 -19.58 -0.53
N LEU A 472 14.37 -19.39 0.14
CA LEU A 472 14.04 -18.20 0.93
C LEU A 472 14.19 -18.39 2.45
N GLU A 473 14.49 -19.61 2.92
CA GLU A 473 14.60 -19.97 4.33
C GLU A 473 15.35 -18.91 5.15
N ASN A 474 16.58 -18.56 4.79
CA ASN A 474 17.42 -17.70 5.62
C ASN A 474 17.10 -16.18 5.58
N SER A 475 16.19 -15.74 4.71
CA SER A 475 15.93 -14.31 4.47
C SER A 475 14.50 -13.88 4.75
N LEU A 476 13.53 -14.79 4.54
CA LEU A 476 12.11 -14.47 4.56
C LEU A 476 11.61 -14.19 5.99
N GLN A 477 10.90 -13.07 6.14
CA GLN A 477 10.29 -12.60 7.39
C GLN A 477 8.76 -12.53 7.28
N GLN A 478 8.24 -12.34 6.07
CA GLN A 478 6.81 -12.29 5.82
C GLN A 478 6.47 -12.94 4.50
N ILE A 479 5.39 -13.71 4.50
CA ILE A 479 4.84 -14.32 3.30
C ILE A 479 3.32 -14.30 3.33
N SER A 480 2.75 -13.90 2.20
CA SER A 480 1.31 -13.87 1.98
C SER A 480 0.99 -14.61 0.69
N LEU A 481 0.17 -15.66 0.80
CA LEU A 481 -0.26 -16.48 -0.32
C LEU A 481 -1.77 -16.38 -0.44
N ALA A 482 -2.25 -15.77 -1.52
CA ALA A 482 -3.68 -15.55 -1.72
C ALA A 482 -4.12 -16.05 -3.10
N TYR A 483 -5.17 -16.87 -3.20
CA TYR A 483 -5.62 -17.43 -4.49
C TYR A 483 -4.47 -18.08 -5.26
N VAL A 484 -3.58 -18.78 -4.56
CA VAL A 484 -2.50 -19.54 -5.19
C VAL A 484 -3.06 -20.91 -5.55
N HIS A 485 -3.01 -21.24 -6.84
CA HIS A 485 -3.51 -22.50 -7.37
C HIS A 485 -2.36 -23.45 -7.68
N LEU A 486 -2.36 -24.63 -7.06
CA LEU A 486 -1.41 -25.70 -7.39
C LEU A 486 -1.95 -26.54 -8.55
N ARG A 487 -1.28 -26.46 -9.71
CA ARG A 487 -1.65 -27.25 -10.89
C ARG A 487 -1.46 -28.75 -10.66
N THR A 488 -0.35 -29.08 -10.01
CA THR A 488 0.00 -30.43 -9.58
C THR A 488 0.54 -30.37 -8.16
N GLY A 489 0.18 -31.38 -7.37
CA GLY A 489 0.58 -31.50 -5.98
C GLY A 489 -0.54 -31.29 -4.97
N SER A 490 -0.16 -31.12 -3.71
CA SER A 490 -1.01 -31.20 -2.53
C SER A 490 -0.65 -30.10 -1.53
N TRP A 491 -1.57 -29.18 -1.26
CA TRP A 491 -1.40 -28.20 -0.18
C TRP A 491 -1.11 -28.84 1.19
N PRO A 492 -1.82 -29.92 1.60
CA PRO A 492 -1.53 -30.61 2.86
C PRO A 492 -0.06 -30.97 3.06
N ASP A 493 0.55 -31.59 2.05
CA ASP A 493 1.92 -32.11 2.15
C ASP A 493 2.95 -30.98 2.12
N LEU A 494 2.69 -29.93 1.33
CA LEU A 494 3.47 -28.70 1.34
C LEU A 494 3.42 -28.01 2.72
N LEU A 495 2.24 -27.91 3.35
CA LEU A 495 2.10 -27.32 4.68
C LEU A 495 2.84 -28.12 5.76
N ASP A 496 2.82 -29.45 5.69
CA ASP A 496 3.54 -30.32 6.63
C ASP A 496 5.05 -30.08 6.53
N THR A 497 5.59 -30.08 5.30
CA THR A 497 7.00 -29.80 5.02
C THR A 497 7.39 -28.39 5.50
N TRP A 498 6.53 -27.41 5.26
CA TRP A 498 6.80 -26.03 5.66
C TRP A 498 6.75 -25.84 7.18
N ARG A 499 5.80 -26.49 7.86
CA ARG A 499 5.73 -26.49 9.32
C ARG A 499 7.01 -27.07 9.94
N GLU A 500 7.52 -28.17 9.39
CA GLU A 500 8.80 -28.74 9.84
C GLU A 500 9.95 -27.75 9.65
N ALA A 501 10.00 -27.09 8.49
CA ALA A 501 11.00 -26.07 8.21
C ALA A 501 10.98 -24.90 9.21
N VAL A 502 9.79 -24.42 9.57
CA VAL A 502 9.60 -23.36 10.57
C VAL A 502 10.00 -23.85 11.96
N ARG A 503 9.59 -25.07 12.34
CA ARG A 503 9.97 -25.69 13.62
C ARG A 503 11.49 -25.82 13.77
N ASP A 504 12.18 -26.13 12.68
CA ASP A 504 13.63 -26.26 12.64
C ASP A 504 14.36 -24.89 12.58
N ASN A 505 13.62 -23.78 12.76
CA ASN A 505 14.13 -22.40 12.71
C ASN A 505 14.89 -22.08 11.41
N ARG A 506 14.49 -22.70 10.30
CA ARG A 506 15.10 -22.41 8.99
C ARG A 506 14.75 -21.02 8.49
N PHE A 507 13.68 -20.41 9.03
CA PHE A 507 13.21 -19.06 8.72
C PHE A 507 13.65 -17.98 9.73
N ARG A 508 13.75 -16.72 9.27
CA ARG A 508 14.00 -15.59 10.19
C ARG A 508 12.81 -15.35 11.11
N HIS A 509 13.06 -15.33 12.42
CA HIS A 509 12.05 -15.02 13.42
C HIS A 509 11.92 -13.52 13.73
N PRO A 510 10.68 -13.00 13.95
CA PRO A 510 9.40 -13.70 13.78
C PRO A 510 8.98 -13.79 12.30
N LEU A 511 8.67 -15.01 11.82
CA LEU A 511 8.06 -15.24 10.51
C LEU A 511 6.56 -14.93 10.60
N ARG A 512 6.05 -14.14 9.64
CA ARG A 512 4.62 -13.87 9.48
C ARG A 512 4.10 -14.61 8.26
N VAL A 513 3.04 -15.40 8.43
CA VAL A 513 2.42 -16.18 7.36
C VAL A 513 0.95 -15.79 7.26
N THR A 514 0.49 -15.47 6.06
CA THR A 514 -0.93 -15.26 5.76
C THR A 514 -1.34 -16.08 4.55
N PHE A 515 -2.51 -16.71 4.65
CA PHE A 515 -3.15 -17.43 3.55
C PHE A 515 -4.47 -16.77 3.21
N ASN A 516 -4.91 -16.86 1.96
CA ASN A 516 -6.27 -16.51 1.56
C ASN A 516 -6.67 -17.39 0.37
N SER A 517 -7.70 -18.23 0.51
CA SER A 517 -8.25 -19.03 -0.61
C SER A 517 -7.23 -19.84 -1.44
N PRO A 518 -6.36 -20.68 -0.85
CA PRO A 518 -5.57 -21.63 -1.63
C PRO A 518 -6.50 -22.60 -2.38
N SER A 519 -6.05 -23.11 -3.53
CA SER A 519 -6.76 -24.15 -4.28
C SER A 519 -5.78 -25.12 -4.92
N GLU A 520 -6.26 -26.31 -5.24
CA GLU A 520 -5.52 -27.34 -5.99
C GLU A 520 -6.44 -27.98 -7.03
N HIS A 521 -5.88 -28.69 -8.01
CA HIS A 521 -6.66 -29.31 -9.07
C HIS A 521 -7.84 -30.13 -8.52
N GLY A 522 -9.07 -29.71 -8.88
CA GLY A 522 -10.32 -30.36 -8.47
C GLY A 522 -10.78 -30.08 -7.03
N ARG A 523 -10.13 -29.18 -6.27
CA ARG A 523 -10.53 -28.82 -4.90
C ARG A 523 -10.39 -27.33 -4.62
N ASN A 524 -11.47 -26.74 -4.11
CA ASN A 524 -11.47 -25.43 -3.48
C ASN A 524 -11.66 -25.59 -1.97
N TYR A 525 -10.78 -24.97 -1.17
CA TYR A 525 -10.90 -24.97 0.29
C TYR A 525 -11.81 -23.83 0.76
N ASP A 526 -12.62 -24.06 1.79
CA ASP A 526 -13.64 -23.12 2.28
C ASP A 526 -13.04 -21.82 2.85
N TYR A 527 -13.65 -20.68 2.53
CA TYR A 527 -13.07 -19.33 2.52
C TYR A 527 -12.74 -18.71 3.88
N LEU A 528 -13.48 -19.03 4.96
CA LEU A 528 -13.48 -18.18 6.16
C LEU A 528 -12.72 -18.74 7.38
N LEU A 529 -12.61 -20.07 7.54
CA LEU A 529 -11.96 -20.67 8.72
C LEU A 529 -10.60 -21.34 8.43
N THR A 530 -10.36 -21.81 7.20
CA THR A 530 -9.23 -22.70 6.91
C THR A 530 -7.89 -21.96 6.80
N TRP A 531 -7.87 -20.69 6.39
CA TRP A 531 -6.62 -19.97 6.08
C TRP A 531 -5.88 -19.45 7.32
N LYS A 532 -6.62 -18.94 8.31
CA LYS A 532 -6.03 -18.58 9.60
C LYS A 532 -5.49 -19.84 10.29
N GLN A 533 -6.23 -20.94 10.21
CA GLN A 533 -5.79 -22.25 10.69
C GLN A 533 -4.54 -22.74 9.95
N ALA A 534 -4.41 -22.51 8.63
CA ALA A 534 -3.23 -22.89 7.87
C ALA A 534 -1.99 -22.08 8.29
N ALA A 535 -2.15 -20.77 8.50
CA ALA A 535 -1.08 -19.92 9.03
C ALA A 535 -0.68 -20.34 10.45
N ASP A 536 -1.66 -20.52 11.33
CA ASP A 536 -1.44 -20.99 12.70
C ASP A 536 -0.79 -22.39 12.72
N TYR A 537 -1.16 -23.28 11.79
CA TYR A 537 -0.58 -24.61 11.62
C TYR A 537 0.91 -24.55 11.27
N VAL A 538 1.27 -23.77 10.23
CA VAL A 538 2.66 -23.60 9.79
C VAL A 538 3.52 -22.98 10.89
N LEU A 539 2.98 -22.01 11.62
CA LEU A 539 3.65 -21.34 12.74
C LEU A 539 3.72 -22.21 14.01
N GLY A 540 3.15 -23.41 13.99
CA GLY A 540 3.23 -24.36 15.09
C GLY A 540 2.34 -24.01 16.30
N ALA A 541 1.25 -23.28 16.09
CA ALA A 541 0.29 -23.00 17.15
C ALA A 541 -0.24 -24.29 17.79
N VAL A 542 -0.31 -24.30 19.12
CA VAL A 542 -0.68 -25.48 19.91
C VAL A 542 -2.13 -25.87 19.59
N GLY A 543 -2.36 -27.16 19.36
CA GLY A 543 -3.70 -27.70 19.09
C GLY A 543 -4.24 -27.44 17.67
N VAL A 544 -3.43 -26.87 16.77
CA VAL A 544 -3.82 -26.64 15.37
C VAL A 544 -3.39 -27.83 14.51
N PHE A 545 -4.37 -28.40 13.81
CA PHE A 545 -4.20 -29.50 12.86
C PHE A 545 -4.13 -28.95 11.43
N ASN A 546 -3.59 -29.74 10.50
CA ASN A 546 -3.53 -29.37 9.10
C ASN A 546 -4.97 -29.23 8.56
N PRO A 547 -5.44 -28.02 8.22
CA PRO A 547 -6.82 -27.79 7.85
C PRO A 547 -7.19 -28.39 6.49
N PHE A 548 -6.19 -28.81 5.70
CA PHE A 548 -6.39 -29.36 4.37
C PHE A 548 -6.38 -30.90 4.32
N ARG A 549 -6.04 -31.59 5.41
CA ARG A 549 -6.19 -33.06 5.51
C ARG A 549 -7.64 -33.42 5.91
N PRO A 550 -8.32 -34.31 5.16
CA PRO A 550 -9.64 -34.81 5.56
C PRO A 550 -9.56 -35.52 6.92
N ARG A 551 -10.50 -35.24 7.83
CA ARG A 551 -10.60 -35.85 9.18
C ARG A 551 -10.88 -37.38 9.21
N ARG A 552 -10.67 -38.12 8.13
CA ARG A 552 -11.14 -39.52 7.98
C ARG A 552 -10.31 -40.59 8.72
N SER A 553 -9.36 -40.25 9.59
CA SER A 553 -8.51 -41.23 10.31
C SER A 553 -8.63 -41.21 11.83
N TRP A 554 -9.70 -40.65 12.39
CA TRP A 554 -10.04 -40.93 13.80
C TRP A 554 -10.96 -42.16 13.82
N THR A 555 -10.37 -43.35 13.80
CA THR A 555 -11.05 -44.54 14.30
C THR A 555 -11.57 -44.20 15.69
N LYS A 556 -12.87 -44.42 15.91
CA LYS A 556 -13.48 -44.44 17.24
C LYS A 556 -12.50 -45.12 18.20
N ILE A 557 -12.10 -44.40 19.25
CA ILE A 557 -11.80 -45.07 20.50
C ILE A 557 -13.19 -45.57 20.94
N GLU A 558 -13.53 -46.80 20.57
CA GLU A 558 -14.66 -47.51 21.15
C GLU A 558 -14.30 -47.72 22.61
N ASP A 559 -15.01 -46.99 23.47
CA ASP A 559 -15.61 -47.50 24.70
C ASP A 559 -14.89 -48.71 25.30
N ALA A 560 -13.84 -48.44 26.08
CA ALA A 560 -13.57 -49.28 27.24
C ALA A 560 -14.68 -48.96 28.26
N GLU A 561 -15.85 -49.57 28.06
CA GLU A 561 -16.88 -49.64 29.07
C GLU A 561 -16.33 -50.37 30.29
N GLU A 562 -16.45 -49.68 31.42
CA GLU A 562 -16.29 -50.18 32.77
C GLU A 562 -17.34 -51.27 33.04
N ASP A 563 -16.89 -52.51 33.16
CA ASP A 563 -17.56 -53.51 33.99
C ASP A 563 -17.13 -53.27 35.45
N GLU A 564 -17.97 -52.58 36.24
CA GLU A 564 -18.26 -52.88 37.66
C GLU A 564 -19.53 -52.17 38.17
#